data_AF-A0A3L7NVI8-F1
#
_entry.id   AF-A0A3L7NVI8-F1
#
_cell.length_a   1.000
_cell.length_b   1.000
_cell.length_c   1.000
_cell.angle_alpha   90.00
_cell.angle_beta   90.00
_cell.angle_gamma   90.00
#
_symmetry.space_group_name_H-M   'P 1'
#
loop_
_entity.id
_entity.type
_entity.pdbx_description
1 polymer ?
#
loop_
_entity_poly.entity_id
_entity_poly.type
_entity_poly.pdbx_seq_one_letter_code
_entity_poly.pdbx_strand_id
1 'polypeptide(L)'
;MCIFLLATLCVGALVLHSLRMSSQANPIHQAASDLSSAVVLGAMLTGMLLGHWYLTTPTMSIQPLTWFGRALLLAAVFRLIVSVISLVRFGWSATDTTHVLWLSMRLIGGIVVPIVTSLMVVRILRYRNTQSATGVLFAGLILVFMGEMTAALLERDLGIPY
;
A
#
# COMPACT_ATOMS: atom_id res chain seq x y z
N MET A 1 24.73 4.19 -5.94
CA MET A 1 24.77 3.07 -6.91
C MET A 1 23.93 1.87 -6.47
N CYS A 2 24.07 1.39 -5.24
CA CYS A 2 23.30 0.23 -4.74
C CYS A 2 21.77 0.42 -4.78
N ILE A 3 21.26 1.61 -4.45
CA ILE A 3 19.81 1.89 -4.45
C ILE A 3 19.19 1.73 -5.84
N PHE A 4 19.86 2.23 -6.89
CA PHE A 4 19.37 2.11 -8.26
C PHE A 4 19.42 0.65 -8.73
N LEU A 5 20.47 -0.10 -8.39
CA LEU A 5 20.55 -1.54 -8.68
C LEU A 5 19.41 -2.31 -7.99
N LEU A 6 19.19 -2.07 -6.70
CA LEU A 6 18.11 -2.70 -5.93
C LEU A 6 16.74 -2.37 -6.52
N ALA A 7 16.50 -1.11 -6.86
CA ALA A 7 15.26 -0.68 -7.50
C ALA A 7 15.05 -1.36 -8.85
N THR A 8 16.08 -1.42 -9.71
CA THR A 8 15.99 -2.11 -11.01
C THR A 8 15.72 -3.60 -10.85
N LEU A 9 16.30 -4.23 -9.83
CA LEU A 9 16.15 -5.66 -9.57
C LEU A 9 14.76 -5.99 -9.01
N CYS A 10 14.22 -5.15 -8.12
CA CYS A 10 12.85 -5.28 -7.63
C CYS A 10 11.82 -5.05 -8.74
N VAL A 11 12.03 -4.05 -9.61
CA VAL A 11 11.15 -3.80 -10.77
C VAL A 11 11.24 -4.97 -11.76
N GLY A 12 12.45 -5.49 -12.03
CA GLY A 12 12.62 -6.67 -12.86
C GLY A 12 11.93 -7.91 -12.29
N ALA A 13 12.00 -8.12 -10.97
CA ALA A 13 11.30 -9.21 -10.29
C ALA A 13 9.76 -9.08 -10.39
N LEU A 14 9.23 -7.87 -10.26
CA LEU A 14 7.79 -7.58 -10.44
C LEU A 14 7.31 -7.91 -11.85
N VAL A 15 8.07 -7.50 -12.88
CA VAL A 15 7.74 -7.81 -14.28
C VAL A 15 7.80 -9.32 -14.52
N LEU A 16 8.83 -10.00 -14.01
CA LEU A 16 8.93 -11.46 -14.14
C LEU A 16 7.80 -12.20 -13.41
N HIS A 17 7.37 -11.69 -12.25
CA HIS A 17 6.23 -12.24 -11.52
C HIS A 17 4.94 -12.09 -12.34
N SER A 18 4.66 -10.89 -12.84
CA SER A 18 3.50 -10.59 -13.67
C SER A 18 3.42 -11.44 -14.95
N LEU A 19 4.57 -11.82 -15.54
CA LEU A 19 4.63 -12.68 -16.73
C LEU A 19 4.50 -14.18 -16.43
N ARG A 20 4.87 -14.62 -15.22
CA ARG A 20 4.86 -16.04 -14.83
C ARG A 20 3.59 -16.44 -14.08
N MET A 21 2.87 -15.49 -13.50
CA MET A 21 1.63 -15.73 -12.79
C MET A 21 0.55 -16.15 -13.79
N SER A 22 -0.03 -17.35 -13.62
CA SER A 22 -1.18 -17.80 -14.42
C SER A 22 -2.45 -17.10 -13.94
N SER A 23 -2.50 -15.77 -14.11
CA SER A 23 -3.68 -14.98 -13.79
C SER A 23 -4.67 -15.00 -14.95
N GLN A 24 -5.97 -14.94 -14.64
CA GLN A 24 -7.00 -14.67 -15.65
C GLN A 24 -6.94 -13.22 -16.17
N ALA A 25 -6.19 -12.34 -15.51
CA ALA A 25 -6.01 -10.96 -15.90
C ALA A 25 -4.89 -10.77 -16.93
N ASN A 26 -5.07 -9.77 -17.81
CA ASN A 26 -4.03 -9.34 -18.73
C ASN A 26 -2.78 -8.90 -17.93
N PRO A 27 -1.55 -9.27 -18.35
CA PRO A 27 -0.31 -8.95 -17.62
C PRO A 27 -0.15 -7.47 -17.25
N ILE A 28 -0.70 -6.54 -18.04
CA ILE A 28 -0.66 -5.11 -17.71
C ILE A 28 -1.46 -4.80 -16.43
N HIS A 29 -2.61 -5.44 -16.24
CA HIS A 29 -3.41 -5.27 -15.02
C HIS A 29 -2.74 -5.88 -13.80
N GLN A 30 -2.10 -7.03 -13.98
CA GLN A 30 -1.31 -7.67 -12.94
C GLN A 30 -0.15 -6.76 -12.49
N ALA A 31 0.64 -6.26 -13.44
CA ALA A 31 1.75 -5.36 -13.15
C ALA A 31 1.28 -4.06 -12.48
N ALA A 32 0.12 -3.51 -12.89
CA ALA A 32 -0.45 -2.32 -12.25
C ALA A 32 -0.90 -2.58 -10.80
N SER A 33 -1.50 -3.75 -10.53
CA SER A 33 -1.84 -4.18 -9.17
C SER A 33 -0.58 -4.31 -8.31
N ASP A 34 0.41 -5.06 -8.76
CA ASP A 34 1.63 -5.31 -7.98
C ASP A 34 2.43 -4.01 -7.73
N LEU A 35 2.49 -3.14 -8.75
CA LEU A 35 3.13 -1.84 -8.61
C LEU A 35 2.39 -0.96 -7.60
N SER A 36 1.05 -0.94 -7.63
CA SER A 36 0.27 -0.15 -6.69
C SER A 36 0.43 -0.65 -5.24
N SER A 37 0.47 -1.97 -5.02
CA SER A 37 0.83 -2.59 -3.73
C SER A 37 2.19 -2.13 -3.25
N ALA A 38 3.21 -2.25 -4.11
CA ALA A 38 4.59 -1.90 -3.78
C ALA A 38 4.74 -0.41 -3.45
N VAL A 39 4.07 0.46 -4.20
CA VAL A 39 4.08 1.91 -3.97
C VAL A 39 3.43 2.26 -2.63
N VAL A 40 2.29 1.66 -2.29
CA VAL A 40 1.62 1.93 -1.00
C VAL A 40 2.44 1.41 0.17
N LEU A 41 2.93 0.17 0.13
CA LEU A 41 3.78 -0.39 1.19
C LEU A 41 5.09 0.39 1.35
N GLY A 42 5.75 0.73 0.23
CA GLY A 42 6.96 1.55 0.22
C GLY A 42 6.73 2.95 0.79
N ALA A 43 5.60 3.57 0.44
CA ALA A 43 5.21 4.86 1.00
C ALA A 43 4.94 4.76 2.50
N MET A 44 4.19 3.76 2.96
CA MET A 44 3.91 3.55 4.39
C MET A 44 5.20 3.33 5.20
N LEU A 45 6.10 2.48 4.70
CA LEU A 45 7.38 2.20 5.33
C LEU A 45 8.25 3.45 5.40
N THR A 46 8.36 4.18 4.29
CA THR A 46 9.15 5.42 4.24
C THR A 46 8.57 6.48 5.17
N GLY A 47 7.24 6.60 5.23
CA GLY A 47 6.55 7.50 6.16
C GLY A 47 6.84 7.15 7.61
N MET A 48 6.77 5.86 7.96
CA MET A 48 7.11 5.38 9.30
C MET A 48 8.57 5.66 9.66
N LEU A 49 9.52 5.34 8.77
CA LEU A 49 10.94 5.60 8.98
C LEU A 49 11.22 7.09 9.17
N LEU A 50 10.60 7.94 8.34
CA LEU A 50 10.69 9.39 8.47
C LEU A 50 10.13 9.83 9.81
N GLY A 51 8.94 9.36 10.20
CA GLY A 51 8.34 9.65 11.49
C GLY A 51 9.22 9.24 12.68
N HIS A 52 9.98 8.15 12.58
CA HIS A 52 10.94 7.74 13.61
C HIS A 52 12.14 8.70 13.71
N TRP A 53 12.68 9.15 12.57
CA TRP A 53 13.72 10.19 12.55
C TRP A 53 13.27 11.51 13.19
N TYR A 54 11.99 11.88 13.05
CA TYR A 54 11.43 13.07 13.72
C TYR A 54 11.29 12.91 15.24
N LEU A 55 11.24 11.68 15.76
CA LEU A 55 11.21 11.43 17.20
C LEU A 55 12.60 11.58 17.84
N THR A 56 13.65 11.17 17.13
CA THR A 56 15.03 11.20 17.63
C THR A 56 15.72 12.55 17.39
N THR A 57 15.23 13.35 16.43
CA THR A 57 15.75 14.69 16.10
C THR A 57 14.64 15.73 16.01
N PRO A 58 14.20 16.34 17.14
CA PRO A 58 13.04 17.23 17.20
C PRO A 58 13.18 18.58 16.47
N THR A 59 14.40 18.95 16.06
CA THR A 59 14.70 20.27 15.47
C THR A 59 14.46 20.35 13.95
N MET A 60 13.95 19.28 13.32
CA MET A 60 13.69 19.26 11.88
C MET A 60 12.40 20.00 11.49
N SER A 61 12.40 20.62 10.31
CA SER A 61 11.24 21.32 9.76
C SER A 61 10.08 20.34 9.50
N ILE A 62 8.83 20.74 9.73
CA ILE A 62 7.64 19.86 9.58
C ILE A 62 7.24 19.67 8.10
N GLN A 63 7.79 20.49 7.21
CA GLN A 63 7.43 20.56 5.79
C GLN A 63 7.64 19.23 5.03
N PRO A 64 8.76 18.49 5.17
CA PRO A 64 8.96 17.19 4.53
C PRO A 64 7.90 16.15 4.93
N LEU A 65 7.54 16.09 6.21
CA LEU A 65 6.56 15.12 6.72
C LEU A 65 5.13 15.41 6.21
N THR A 66 4.78 16.69 6.06
CA THR A 66 3.48 17.07 5.47
C THR A 66 3.41 16.79 3.97
N TRP A 67 4.49 17.01 3.23
CA TRP A 67 4.58 16.65 1.83
C TRP A 67 4.45 15.14 1.65
N PHE A 68 5.15 14.39 2.50
CA PHE A 68 5.11 12.94 2.47
C PHE A 68 3.72 12.37 2.80
N GLY A 69 3.01 12.94 3.79
CA GLY A 69 1.63 12.56 4.08
C GLY A 69 0.68 12.74 2.89
N ARG A 70 0.90 13.77 2.06
CA ARG A 70 0.16 13.97 0.80
C ARG A 70 0.56 12.96 -0.28
N ALA A 71 1.86 12.64 -0.39
CA ALA A 71 2.34 11.61 -1.32
C ALA A 71 1.76 10.23 -0.98
N LEU A 72 1.67 9.89 0.31
CA LEU A 72 1.01 8.67 0.77
C LEU A 72 -0.48 8.65 0.40
N LEU A 73 -1.17 9.80 0.53
CA LEU A 73 -2.56 9.91 0.12
C LEU A 73 -2.74 9.70 -1.39
N LEU A 74 -1.84 10.26 -2.21
CA LEU A 74 -1.84 10.02 -3.66
C LEU A 74 -1.60 8.54 -4.01
N ALA A 75 -0.65 7.89 -3.34
CA ALA A 75 -0.40 6.45 -3.49
C ALA A 75 -1.64 5.62 -3.12
N ALA A 76 -2.30 5.97 -2.01
CA ALA A 76 -3.53 5.31 -1.56
C ALA A 76 -4.69 5.48 -2.56
N VAL A 77 -4.85 6.67 -3.13
CA VAL A 77 -5.88 6.93 -4.17
C VAL A 77 -5.56 6.16 -5.45
N PHE A 78 -4.31 6.12 -5.89
CA PHE A 78 -3.90 5.33 -7.04
C PHE A 78 -4.21 3.84 -6.83
N ARG A 79 -3.89 3.30 -5.65
CA ARG A 79 -4.23 1.92 -5.26
C ARG A 79 -5.74 1.66 -5.26
N LEU A 80 -6.53 2.59 -4.73
CA LEU A 80 -8.00 2.50 -4.76
C LEU A 80 -8.52 2.40 -6.19
N ILE A 81 -8.02 3.23 -7.12
CA ILE A 81 -8.45 3.21 -8.52
C ILE A 81 -8.14 1.85 -9.15
N VAL A 82 -6.93 1.33 -8.96
CA VAL A 82 -6.53 0.03 -9.50
C VAL A 82 -7.41 -1.10 -8.97
N SER A 83 -7.64 -1.15 -7.64
CA SER A 83 -8.47 -2.20 -7.02
C SER A 83 -9.94 -2.11 -7.43
N VAL A 84 -10.50 -0.89 -7.56
CA VAL A 84 -11.88 -0.70 -8.07
C VAL A 84 -11.99 -1.16 -9.53
N ILE A 85 -11.00 -0.87 -10.38
CA ILE A 85 -10.98 -1.36 -11.77
C ILE A 85 -10.94 -2.89 -11.81
N SER A 86 -10.13 -3.53 -10.95
CA SER A 86 -10.10 -4.98 -10.81
C SER A 86 -11.45 -5.54 -10.38
N LEU A 87 -12.09 -4.95 -9.37
CA LEU A 87 -13.38 -5.39 -8.87
C LEU A 87 -14.51 -5.25 -9.91
N VAL A 88 -14.51 -4.17 -10.71
CA VAL A 88 -15.51 -3.95 -11.76
C VAL A 88 -15.31 -4.92 -12.93
N ARG A 89 -14.08 -5.31 -13.27
CA ARG A 89 -13.81 -6.25 -14.37
C ARG A 89 -14.08 -7.69 -14.01
N PHE A 90 -13.62 -8.13 -12.84
CA PHE A 90 -13.67 -9.53 -12.43
C PHE A 90 -14.88 -9.84 -11.56
N GLY A 91 -15.60 -8.81 -11.10
CA GLY A 91 -16.76 -8.97 -10.23
C GLY A 91 -16.39 -9.50 -8.84
N TRP A 92 -17.42 -9.77 -8.05
CA TRP A 92 -17.27 -10.48 -6.78
C TRP A 92 -17.18 -11.98 -7.04
N SER A 93 -15.97 -12.48 -7.32
CA SER A 93 -15.75 -13.93 -7.49
C SER A 93 -15.63 -14.69 -6.17
N ALA A 94 -15.61 -13.99 -5.04
CA ALA A 94 -15.55 -14.59 -3.71
C ALA A 94 -16.93 -15.15 -3.31
N THR A 95 -17.19 -16.40 -3.65
CA THR A 95 -18.45 -17.10 -3.29
C THR A 95 -18.38 -17.79 -1.93
N ASP A 96 -17.19 -18.18 -1.48
CA ASP A 96 -17.00 -18.84 -0.16
C ASP A 96 -16.75 -17.82 0.95
N THR A 97 -17.23 -18.14 2.17
CA THR A 97 -17.06 -17.32 3.38
C THR A 97 -15.59 -16.96 3.64
N THR A 98 -14.66 -17.89 3.38
CA THR A 98 -13.21 -17.66 3.54
C THR A 98 -12.69 -16.63 2.53
N HIS A 99 -13.08 -16.74 1.27
CA HIS A 99 -12.69 -15.78 0.22
C HIS A 99 -13.28 -14.39 0.47
N VAL A 100 -14.51 -14.31 0.99
CA VAL A 100 -15.13 -13.03 1.39
C VAL A 100 -14.40 -12.41 2.57
N LEU A 101 -14.00 -13.21 3.57
CA LEU A 101 -13.20 -12.73 4.69
C LEU A 101 -11.85 -12.19 4.22
N TRP A 102 -11.16 -12.91 3.33
CA TRP A 102 -9.88 -12.46 2.79
C TRP A 102 -10.01 -11.21 1.91
N LEU A 103 -11.06 -11.15 1.08
CA LEU A 103 -11.35 -9.97 0.27
C LEU A 103 -11.67 -8.75 1.15
N SER A 104 -12.43 -8.93 2.23
CA SER A 104 -12.73 -7.83 3.17
C SER A 104 -11.48 -7.35 3.90
N MET A 105 -10.60 -8.25 4.34
CA MET A 105 -9.29 -7.89 4.89
C MET A 105 -8.41 -7.15 3.88
N ARG A 106 -8.41 -7.57 2.60
CA ARG A 106 -7.71 -6.87 1.51
C ARG A 106 -8.28 -5.46 1.30
N LEU A 107 -9.61 -5.30 1.26
CA LEU A 107 -10.25 -4.00 1.08
C LEU A 107 -9.97 -3.06 2.26
N ILE A 108 -10.07 -3.58 3.49
CA ILE A 108 -9.83 -2.77 4.69
C ILE A 108 -8.34 -2.40 4.77
N GLY A 109 -7.45 -3.38 4.73
CA GLY A 109 -6.01 -3.18 4.89
C GLY A 109 -5.36 -2.49 3.71
N GLY A 110 -5.73 -2.83 2.47
CA GLY A 110 -5.12 -2.29 1.25
C GLY A 110 -5.70 -0.95 0.78
N ILE A 111 -6.91 -0.57 1.21
CA ILE A 111 -7.59 0.65 0.72
C ILE A 111 -8.00 1.57 1.87
N VAL A 112 -8.81 1.09 2.81
CA VAL A 112 -9.35 1.95 3.88
C VAL A 112 -8.24 2.46 4.77
N VAL A 113 -7.34 1.59 5.21
CA VAL A 113 -6.27 1.93 6.14
C VAL A 113 -5.30 2.97 5.56
N PRO A 114 -4.73 2.85 4.35
CA PRO A 114 -3.83 3.87 3.78
C PRO A 114 -4.49 5.25 3.67
N ILE A 115 -5.77 5.30 3.28
CA ILE A 115 -6.52 6.56 3.14
C ILE A 115 -6.74 7.18 4.51
N VAL A 116 -7.25 6.41 5.49
CA VAL A 116 -7.50 6.91 6.84
C VAL A 116 -6.20 7.37 7.49
N THR A 117 -5.13 6.56 7.40
CA THR A 117 -3.82 6.87 7.98
C THR A 117 -3.24 8.15 7.39
N SER A 118 -3.27 8.30 6.07
CA SER A 118 -2.75 9.52 5.40
C SER A 118 -3.53 10.77 5.80
N LEU A 119 -4.87 10.69 5.86
CA LEU A 119 -5.72 11.80 6.31
C LEU A 119 -5.48 12.16 7.78
N MET A 120 -5.34 11.16 8.65
CA MET A 120 -5.05 11.37 10.07
C MET A 120 -3.69 12.03 10.25
N VAL A 121 -2.65 11.55 9.56
CA VAL A 121 -1.30 12.13 9.62
C VAL A 121 -1.32 13.59 9.19
N VAL A 122 -1.94 13.91 8.05
CA VAL A 122 -2.04 15.31 7.58
C VAL A 122 -2.77 16.20 8.58
N ARG A 123 -3.80 15.68 9.28
CA ARG A 123 -4.50 16.42 10.34
C ARG A 123 -3.64 16.60 11.59
N ILE A 124 -3.02 15.53 12.09
CA ILE A 124 -2.18 15.54 13.29
C ILE A 124 -1.00 16.51 13.13
N LEU A 125 -0.39 16.54 11.94
CA LEU A 125 0.74 17.43 11.65
C LEU A 125 0.38 18.92 11.68
N ARG A 126 -0.91 19.30 11.49
CA ARG A 126 -1.33 20.69 11.68
C ARG A 126 -1.18 21.16 13.13
N TYR A 127 -1.30 20.25 14.09
CA TYR A 127 -1.10 20.51 15.52
C TYR A 127 0.38 20.33 15.93
N ARG A 128 1.29 20.15 14.97
CA ARG A 128 2.74 19.94 15.19
C ARG A 128 3.08 18.76 16.10
N ASN A 129 2.16 17.81 16.26
CA ASN A 129 2.36 16.62 17.09
C ASN A 129 2.95 15.47 16.25
N THR A 130 4.27 15.46 16.10
CA THR A 130 4.99 14.46 15.29
C THR A 130 4.96 13.07 15.92
N GLN A 131 5.00 12.98 17.26
CA GLN A 131 4.98 11.70 17.97
C GLN A 131 3.69 10.90 17.74
N SER A 132 2.54 11.57 17.81
CA SER A 132 1.25 10.94 17.50
C SER A 132 1.15 10.54 16.02
N ALA A 133 1.66 11.38 15.10
CA ALA A 133 1.65 11.07 13.67
C ALA A 133 2.47 9.81 13.35
N THR A 134 3.63 9.64 13.98
CA THR A 134 4.47 8.44 13.80
C THR A 134 3.79 7.18 14.32
N GLY A 135 3.12 7.24 15.49
CA GLY A 135 2.36 6.11 16.02
C GLY A 135 1.24 5.65 15.06
N VAL A 136 0.55 6.61 14.44
CA VAL A 136 -0.49 6.32 13.44
C VAL A 136 0.11 5.68 12.18
N LEU A 137 1.27 6.17 11.70
CA LEU A 137 1.97 5.56 10.56
C LEU A 137 2.42 4.12 10.83
N PHE A 138 2.87 3.83 12.06
CA PHE A 138 3.27 2.48 12.46
C PHE A 138 2.08 1.51 12.47
N ALA A 139 0.98 1.90 13.14
CA ALA A 139 -0.24 1.09 13.17
C ALA A 139 -0.81 0.88 11.76
N GLY A 140 -0.82 1.94 10.94
CA GLY A 140 -1.22 1.86 9.55
C GLY A 140 -0.34 0.88 8.76
N LEU A 141 0.99 0.93 8.89
CA LEU A 141 1.90 0.06 8.15
C LEU A 141 1.60 -1.43 8.42
N ILE A 142 1.39 -1.80 9.68
CA ILE A 142 1.09 -3.19 10.06
C ILE A 142 -0.22 -3.66 9.42
N LEU A 143 -1.26 -2.83 9.49
CA LEU A 143 -2.58 -3.16 8.93
C LEU A 143 -2.55 -3.25 7.39
N VAL A 144 -1.81 -2.36 6.74
CA VAL A 144 -1.59 -2.43 5.28
C VAL A 144 -0.82 -3.70 4.92
N PHE A 145 0.26 -3.99 5.64
CA PHE A 145 1.04 -5.20 5.41
C PHE A 145 0.18 -6.47 5.54
N MET A 146 -0.67 -6.54 6.57
CA MET A 146 -1.61 -7.65 6.75
C MET A 146 -2.58 -7.78 5.58
N GLY A 147 -3.19 -6.67 5.13
CA GLY A 147 -4.09 -6.65 3.98
C GLY A 147 -3.42 -7.08 2.67
N GLU A 148 -2.17 -6.65 2.45
CA GLU A 148 -1.38 -6.98 1.26
C GLU A 148 -0.90 -8.45 1.26
N MET A 149 -0.67 -9.05 2.42
CA MET A 149 -0.38 -10.49 2.52
C MET A 149 -1.62 -11.34 2.26
N THR A 150 -2.78 -10.95 2.81
CA THR A 150 -4.05 -11.61 2.51
C THR A 150 -4.42 -11.48 1.03
N ALA A 151 -4.10 -10.35 0.43
CA ALA A 151 -4.20 -10.11 -1.00
C ALA A 151 -3.40 -11.12 -1.84
N ALA A 152 -2.13 -11.32 -1.53
CA ALA A 152 -1.28 -12.27 -2.25
C ALA A 152 -1.78 -13.73 -2.12
N LEU A 153 -2.34 -14.09 -0.96
CA LEU A 153 -2.98 -15.40 -0.76
C LEU A 153 -4.24 -15.55 -1.63
N LEU A 154 -5.11 -14.55 -1.64
CA LEU A 154 -6.35 -14.58 -2.43
C LEU A 154 -6.07 -14.66 -3.93
N GLU A 155 -5.03 -13.98 -4.39
CA GLU A 155 -4.60 -14.02 -5.79
C GLU A 155 -4.04 -15.38 -6.18
N ARG A 156 -3.29 -16.04 -5.29
CA ARG A 156 -2.79 -17.40 -5.51
C ARG A 156 -3.92 -18.42 -5.67
N ASP A 157 -5.00 -18.26 -4.92
CA ASP A 157 -6.11 -19.22 -4.90
C ASP A 157 -7.15 -18.96 -6.01
N LEU A 158 -7.49 -17.69 -6.29
CA LEU A 158 -8.48 -17.32 -7.31
C LEU A 158 -7.88 -16.99 -8.69
N GLY A 159 -6.56 -16.73 -8.76
CA GLY A 159 -5.90 -16.29 -9.98
C GLY A 159 -6.28 -14.88 -10.44
N ILE A 160 -6.85 -14.05 -9.56
CA ILE A 160 -7.36 -12.70 -9.86
C ILE A 160 -6.64 -11.65 -8.98
N PRO A 161 -6.05 -10.60 -9.58
CA PRO A 161 -5.37 -9.53 -8.85
C PRO A 161 -6.38 -8.47 -8.36
N TYR A 162 -6.85 -8.63 -7.13
CA TYR A 162 -7.84 -7.74 -6.50
C TYR A 162 -7.29 -6.39 -6.00
#